data_AF-V5GGP2-F1
#
_entry.id   AF-V5GGP2-F1
#
_cell.length_a   1.000
_cell.length_b   1.000
_cell.length_c   1.000
_cell.angle_alpha   90.00
_cell.angle_beta   90.00
_cell.angle_gamma   90.00
#
_symmetry.space_group_name_H-M   'P 1'
#
loop_
_entity.id
_entity.type
_entity.pdbx_description
1 polymer ?
#
loop_
_entity_poly.entity_id
_entity_poly.type
_entity_poly.pdbx_seq_one_letter_code
_entity_poly.pdbx_strand_id
1 'polypeptide(L)'
;HYIFNYTDGATKLVQIISGTDEIEGVCHGEDFMYFYTNQQTLSGQDKRLGIACQNMLYSFASSCNPSFDGTDVWQPTGAEELTYLVVNGPEDMKLHKSEHLAPVEFWTKLGFLEYENLIVKN
;
A
#
# COMPACT_ATOMS: atom_id res chain seq x y z
N HIS A 1 -4.29 -6.46 -2.49
CA HIS A 1 -2.95 -6.12 -1.97
C HIS A 1 -2.48 -4.78 -2.56
N TYR A 2 -1.66 -3.97 -1.87
CA TYR A 2 -1.15 -2.71 -2.44
C TYR A 2 0.32 -2.48 -2.10
N ILE A 3 0.98 -1.68 -2.93
CA ILE A 3 2.33 -1.16 -2.74
C ILE A 3 2.21 0.35 -2.60
N PHE A 4 2.76 0.90 -1.53
CA PHE A 4 2.77 2.33 -1.25
C PHE A 4 4.17 2.89 -1.45
N ASN A 5 4.34 3.75 -2.45
CA ASN A 5 5.63 4.29 -2.90
C ASN A 5 5.62 5.82 -2.96
N TYR A 6 4.68 6.49 -2.27
CA TYR A 6 4.57 7.94 -2.33
C TYR A 6 5.70 8.62 -1.54
N THR A 7 6.74 9.05 -2.24
CA THR A 7 7.92 9.70 -1.65
C THR A 7 7.80 11.21 -1.51
N ASP A 8 6.84 11.85 -2.17
CA ASP A 8 6.73 13.32 -2.21
C ASP A 8 5.90 13.89 -1.05
N GLY A 9 5.45 13.03 -0.13
CA GLY A 9 4.68 13.42 1.04
C GLY A 9 5.44 14.37 1.96
N ALA A 10 4.74 15.37 2.50
CA ALA A 10 5.35 16.35 3.40
C ALA A 10 5.68 15.76 4.77
N THR A 11 4.96 14.72 5.21
CA THR A 11 5.25 13.98 6.44
C THR A 11 5.90 12.64 6.10
N LYS A 12 7.15 12.47 6.55
CA LYS A 12 7.94 11.24 6.36
C LYS A 12 8.18 10.59 7.71
N LEU A 13 7.56 9.43 7.93
CA LEU A 13 7.66 8.69 9.19
C LEU A 13 9.09 8.26 9.46
N VAL A 14 9.84 7.90 8.41
CA VAL A 14 11.25 7.53 8.52
C VAL A 14 12.09 8.65 9.10
N GLN A 15 11.84 9.91 8.71
CA GLN A 15 12.56 11.07 9.22
C GLN A 15 12.18 11.36 10.67
N ILE A 16 10.90 11.23 11.03
CA ILE A 16 10.42 11.41 12.41
C ILE A 16 11.08 10.40 13.36
N ILE A 17 11.19 9.14 12.94
CA ILE A 17 11.74 8.06 13.78
C ILE A 17 13.26 8.12 13.84
N SER A 18 13.93 8.36 12.71
CA SER A 18 15.39 8.35 12.61
C SER A 18 16.05 9.65 13.02
N GLY A 19 15.32 10.78 12.95
CA GLY A 19 15.86 12.11 13.18
C GLY A 19 16.79 12.63 12.07
N THR A 20 16.78 12.00 10.89
CA THR A 20 17.62 12.40 9.75
C THR A 20 16.81 12.44 8.44
N ASP A 21 17.19 13.37 7.56
CA ASP A 21 16.62 13.52 6.22
C ASP A 21 17.41 12.74 5.14
N GLU A 22 18.48 12.04 5.53
CA GLU A 22 19.35 11.27 4.62
C GLU A 22 18.69 9.97 4.10
N ILE A 23 17.64 9.50 4.75
CA ILE A 23 16.96 8.25 4.37
C ILE A 23 15.84 8.57 3.38
N GLU A 24 16.01 8.10 2.16
CA GLU A 24 15.00 8.19 1.11
C GLU A 24 14.09 6.95 1.07
N GLY A 25 12.91 7.12 0.48
CA GLY A 25 11.91 6.07 0.31
C GLY A 25 10.77 6.15 1.31
N VAL A 26 9.94 5.11 1.28
CA VAL A 26 8.76 4.93 2.14
C VAL A 26 9.07 3.81 3.12
N CYS A 27 9.02 4.09 4.42
CA CYS A 27 9.21 3.06 5.43
C CYS A 27 7.90 2.34 5.79
N HIS A 28 8.02 1.24 6.51
CA HIS A 28 6.87 0.54 7.07
C HIS A 28 6.02 1.48 7.95
N GLY A 29 4.70 1.46 7.74
CA GLY A 29 3.73 2.25 8.50
C GLY A 29 3.55 3.70 8.03
N GLU A 30 4.27 4.17 7.01
CA GLU A 30 4.12 5.54 6.53
C GLU A 30 2.77 5.79 5.83
N ASP A 31 2.20 4.75 5.21
CA ASP A 31 0.86 4.74 4.63
C ASP A 31 -0.24 5.03 5.66
N PHE A 32 -0.02 4.70 6.94
CA PHE A 32 -0.93 5.04 8.03
C PHE A 32 -1.34 6.52 8.02
N MET A 33 -0.39 7.39 7.65
CA MET A 33 -0.59 8.84 7.62
C MET A 33 -1.72 9.25 6.67
N TYR A 34 -1.95 8.50 5.60
CA TYR A 34 -2.95 8.83 4.59
C TYR A 34 -4.28 8.11 4.81
N PHE A 35 -4.24 6.89 5.35
CA PHE A 35 -5.46 6.09 5.53
C PHE A 35 -6.23 6.46 6.80
N TYR A 36 -5.53 6.78 7.91
CA TYR A 36 -6.13 6.77 9.24
C TYR A 36 -6.01 8.08 10.03
N THR A 37 -5.36 9.11 9.47
CA THR A 37 -5.26 10.41 10.14
C THR A 37 -6.39 11.36 9.74
N ASN A 38 -6.50 12.47 10.47
CA ASN A 38 -7.44 13.53 10.13
C ASN A 38 -6.92 14.30 8.90
N GLN A 39 -7.55 14.09 7.74
CA GLN A 39 -7.14 14.71 6.47
C GLN A 39 -7.20 16.24 6.49
N GLN A 40 -7.89 16.86 7.46
CA GLN A 40 -7.90 18.32 7.60
C GLN A 40 -6.54 18.88 8.05
N THR A 41 -5.64 18.05 8.57
CA THR A 41 -4.26 18.46 8.92
C THR A 41 -3.30 18.35 7.74
N LEU A 42 -3.70 17.69 6.64
CA LEU A 42 -2.90 17.59 5.43
C LEU A 42 -3.17 18.77 4.48
N SER A 43 -2.24 19.01 3.55
CA SER A 43 -2.38 20.06 2.54
C SER A 43 -1.94 19.57 1.17
N GLY A 44 -2.26 20.33 0.12
CA GLY A 44 -1.74 20.08 -1.24
C GLY A 44 -2.06 18.67 -1.77
N GLN A 45 -1.01 17.95 -2.17
CA GLN A 45 -1.10 16.60 -2.73
C GLN A 45 -1.42 15.56 -1.65
N ASP A 46 -0.81 15.67 -0.48
CA ASP A 46 -1.05 14.78 0.68
C ASP A 46 -2.52 14.70 1.04
N LYS A 47 -3.21 15.87 1.07
CA LYS A 47 -4.65 15.93 1.34
C LYS A 47 -5.47 15.19 0.28
N ARG A 48 -5.11 15.31 -0.99
CA ARG A 48 -5.83 14.61 -2.07
C ARG A 48 -5.63 13.11 -1.97
N LEU A 49 -4.39 12.67 -1.70
CA LEU A 49 -4.09 11.25 -1.52
C LEU A 49 -4.84 10.68 -0.32
N GLY A 50 -4.82 11.37 0.81
CA GLY A 50 -5.52 10.93 2.00
C GLY A 50 -7.05 10.91 1.87
N ILE A 51 -7.65 11.86 1.14
CA ILE A 51 -9.07 11.80 0.75
C ILE A 51 -9.35 10.55 -0.10
N ALA A 52 -8.52 10.26 -1.10
CA ALA A 52 -8.69 9.07 -1.94
C ALA A 52 -8.57 7.76 -1.13
N CYS A 53 -7.60 7.67 -0.21
CA CYS A 53 -7.47 6.53 0.70
C CYS A 53 -8.73 6.34 1.58
N GLN A 54 -9.28 7.43 2.12
CA GLN A 54 -10.51 7.36 2.93
C GLN A 54 -11.75 7.00 2.11
N ASN A 55 -11.87 7.49 0.88
CA ASN A 55 -12.91 7.08 -0.05
C ASN A 55 -12.86 5.57 -0.32
N MET A 56 -11.65 5.01 -0.48
CA MET A 56 -11.48 3.56 -0.67
C MET A 56 -11.95 2.79 0.57
N LEU A 57 -11.55 3.20 1.77
CA LEU A 57 -12.03 2.56 3.00
C LEU A 57 -13.55 2.66 3.14
N TYR A 58 -14.13 3.81 2.83
CA TYR A 58 -15.57 4.04 2.92
C TYR A 58 -16.37 3.21 1.90
N SER A 59 -15.94 3.19 0.65
CA SER A 59 -16.59 2.43 -0.44
C SER A 59 -16.52 0.92 -0.18
N PHE A 60 -15.38 0.42 0.31
CA PHE A 60 -15.25 -0.95 0.77
C PHE A 60 -16.21 -1.25 1.94
N ALA A 61 -16.24 -0.41 2.98
CA ALA A 61 -17.09 -0.64 4.14
C ALA A 61 -18.60 -0.59 3.82
N SER A 62 -18.99 0.25 2.86
CA SER A 62 -20.39 0.47 2.48
C SER A 62 -20.93 -0.55 1.48
N SER A 63 -20.09 -1.05 0.57
CA SER A 63 -20.56 -1.85 -0.58
C SER A 63 -19.70 -3.07 -0.91
N CYS A 64 -18.66 -3.33 -0.12
CA CYS A 64 -17.61 -4.33 -0.42
C CYS A 64 -16.90 -4.07 -1.76
N ASN A 65 -16.99 -2.85 -2.30
CA ASN A 65 -16.43 -2.48 -3.59
C ASN A 65 -15.48 -1.28 -3.43
N PRO A 66 -14.16 -1.50 -3.26
CA PRO A 66 -13.20 -0.44 -2.98
C PRO A 66 -12.98 0.46 -4.21
N SER A 67 -13.05 1.77 -4.00
CA SER A 67 -12.89 2.81 -5.01
C SER A 67 -12.26 4.09 -4.44
N PHE A 68 -11.30 4.67 -5.16
CA PHE A 68 -10.54 5.84 -4.71
C PHE A 68 -11.24 7.18 -5.05
N ASP A 69 -11.90 7.22 -6.19
CA ASP A 69 -12.55 8.42 -6.76
C ASP A 69 -14.04 8.20 -7.09
N GLY A 70 -14.57 7.01 -6.81
CA GLY A 70 -15.95 6.62 -7.11
C GLY A 70 -16.15 6.13 -8.55
N THR A 71 -15.13 6.23 -9.42
CA THR A 71 -15.20 5.78 -10.82
C THR A 71 -14.35 4.54 -11.06
N ASP A 72 -13.18 4.45 -10.43
CA ASP A 72 -12.29 3.30 -10.54
C ASP A 72 -12.58 2.27 -9.45
N VAL A 73 -12.63 0.99 -9.83
CA VAL A 73 -12.88 -0.12 -8.93
C VAL A 73 -11.64 -0.98 -8.77
N TRP A 74 -11.19 -1.15 -7.53
CA TRP A 74 -10.11 -2.07 -7.20
C TRP A 74 -10.60 -3.52 -7.28
N GLN A 75 -10.28 -4.15 -8.41
CA GLN A 75 -10.69 -5.51 -8.71
C GLN A 75 -10.07 -6.52 -7.73
N PRO A 76 -10.82 -7.58 -7.37
CA PRO A 76 -10.30 -8.66 -6.54
C PRO A 76 -9.17 -9.42 -7.26
N THR A 77 -8.37 -10.13 -6.46
CA THR A 77 -7.36 -11.04 -6.99
C THR A 77 -7.99 -12.30 -7.57
N GLY A 78 -7.40 -12.83 -8.64
CA GLY A 78 -7.76 -14.13 -9.20
C GLY A 78 -6.99 -15.27 -8.51
N ALA A 79 -7.28 -16.50 -8.95
CA ALA A 79 -6.57 -17.70 -8.48
C ALA A 79 -5.15 -17.81 -9.10
N GLU A 80 -4.97 -17.31 -10.33
CA GLU A 80 -3.71 -17.41 -11.08
C GLU A 80 -2.91 -16.11 -11.07
N GLU A 81 -3.61 -14.97 -11.04
CA GLU A 81 -2.99 -13.64 -11.05
C GLU A 81 -3.30 -12.88 -9.77
N LEU A 82 -2.27 -12.28 -9.20
CA LEU A 82 -2.44 -11.25 -8.19
C LEU A 82 -2.82 -9.92 -8.83
N THR A 83 -3.97 -9.38 -8.42
CA THR A 83 -4.31 -7.97 -8.65
C THR A 83 -3.90 -7.14 -7.44
N TYR A 84 -3.07 -6.13 -7.65
CA TYR A 84 -2.64 -5.21 -6.59
C TYR A 84 -2.58 -3.77 -7.06
N LEU A 85 -2.73 -2.84 -6.12
CA LEU A 85 -2.66 -1.41 -6.41
C LEU A 85 -1.23 -0.90 -6.18
N VAL A 86 -0.73 -0.05 -7.05
CA VAL A 86 0.48 0.74 -6.82
C VAL A 86 0.06 2.18 -6.59
N VAL A 87 0.48 2.74 -5.44
CA VAL A 87 0.19 4.12 -5.02
C VAL A 87 1.49 4.91 -5.04
N ASN A 88 1.71 5.69 -6.10
CA ASN A 88 2.86 6.59 -6.22
C ASN A 88 2.51 8.03 -5.86
N GLY A 89 1.23 8.35 -5.70
CA GLY A 89 0.74 9.68 -5.35
C GLY A 89 -0.74 9.86 -5.74
N PRO A 90 -1.35 11.03 -5.48
CA PRO A 90 -2.78 11.25 -5.70
C PRO A 90 -3.21 11.16 -7.18
N GLU A 91 -2.29 11.40 -8.11
CA GLU A 91 -2.56 11.35 -9.56
C GLU A 91 -1.99 10.08 -10.22
N ASP A 92 -1.34 9.20 -9.45
CA ASP A 92 -0.74 7.96 -9.94
C ASP A 92 -1.03 6.80 -8.98
N MET A 93 -2.28 6.35 -9.04
CA MET A 93 -2.76 5.14 -8.40
C MET A 93 -3.27 4.21 -9.49
N LYS A 94 -2.64 3.04 -9.66
CA LYS A 94 -2.97 2.13 -10.75
C LYS A 94 -3.04 0.69 -10.28
N LEU A 95 -3.96 -0.06 -10.87
CA LEU A 95 -3.99 -1.51 -10.69
C LEU A 95 -2.94 -2.16 -11.57
N HIS A 96 -2.20 -3.06 -10.95
CA HIS A 96 -1.23 -3.93 -11.58
C HIS A 96 -1.67 -5.39 -11.40
N LYS A 97 -1.22 -6.21 -12.33
CA LYS A 97 -1.38 -7.66 -12.28
C LYS A 97 -0.03 -8.31 -12.41
N SER A 98 0.22 -9.33 -11.59
CA SER A 98 1.39 -10.19 -11.72
C SER A 98 1.08 -11.58 -11.19
N GLU A 99 1.82 -12.58 -11.65
CA GLU A 99 1.76 -13.93 -11.06
C GLU A 99 2.36 -13.93 -9.64
N HIS A 100 3.37 -13.08 -9.41
CA HIS A 100 4.11 -13.01 -8.14
C HIS A 100 4.46 -11.56 -7.76
N LEU A 101 4.42 -11.23 -6.46
CA LEU A 101 4.87 -9.93 -5.92
C LEU A 101 6.37 -9.88 -5.64
N ALA A 102 6.92 -11.01 -5.25
CA ALA A 102 8.31 -11.17 -4.89
C ALA A 102 9.02 -12.01 -5.97
N PRO A 103 10.36 -11.98 -6.01
CA PRO A 103 11.16 -12.92 -6.77
C PRO A 103 11.05 -14.34 -6.20
N VAL A 104 9.86 -14.95 -6.26
CA VAL A 104 9.57 -16.26 -5.65
C VAL A 104 10.59 -17.30 -6.09
N GLU A 105 10.92 -17.32 -7.39
CA GLU A 105 11.96 -18.21 -7.91
C GLU A 105 13.32 -18.05 -7.22
N PHE A 106 13.74 -16.82 -6.91
CA PHE A 106 15.00 -16.57 -6.22
C PHE A 106 14.97 -17.17 -4.82
N TRP A 107 13.92 -16.89 -4.06
CA TRP A 107 13.79 -17.38 -2.68
C TRP A 107 13.65 -18.91 -2.63
N THR A 108 12.89 -19.51 -3.56
CA THR A 108 12.76 -20.97 -3.68
C THR A 108 14.08 -21.64 -4.03
N LYS A 109 14.93 -21.00 -4.85
CA LYS A 109 16.27 -21.54 -5.22
C LYS A 109 17.24 -21.63 -4.03
N LEU A 110 16.99 -20.92 -2.93
CA LEU A 110 17.82 -21.03 -1.73
C LEU A 110 17.62 -22.35 -0.97
N GLY A 111 16.57 -23.11 -1.28
CA GLY A 111 16.31 -24.42 -0.69
C GLY A 111 15.75 -24.37 0.74
N PHE A 112 15.51 -23.18 1.29
CA PHE A 112 14.79 -23.02 2.55
C PHE A 112 13.30 -23.25 2.31
N LEU A 113 12.69 -24.14 3.10
CA LEU A 113 11.24 -24.24 3.14
C LEU A 113 10.72 -23.01 3.88
N GLU A 114 9.88 -22.19 3.24
CA GLU A 114 9.29 -20.98 3.83
C GLU A 114 8.63 -21.25 5.20
N TYR A 115 8.16 -22.50 5.39
CA TYR A 115 7.42 -22.95 6.57
C TYR A 115 8.19 -23.93 7.46
N GLU A 116 9.51 -24.11 7.24
CA GLU A 116 10.32 -25.12 7.96
C GLU A 116 10.17 -25.03 9.49
N ASN A 117 9.98 -23.82 10.00
CA ASN A 117 9.84 -23.53 11.44
C ASN A 117 8.45 -22.98 11.81
N LEU A 118 7.46 -23.04 10.92
CA LEU A 118 6.10 -22.63 11.26
C LEU A 118 5.46 -23.68 12.17
N ILE A 119 5.45 -23.40 13.47
CA ILE A 119 4.68 -24.17 14.44
C ILE A 119 3.23 -23.71 14.37
N VAL A 120 2.41 -24.43 13.61
CA VAL A 120 0.95 -24.26 13.65
C VAL A 120 0.46 -24.98 14.90
N LYS A 121 0.04 -24.22 15.91
CA LYS A 121 -0.66 -24.79 17.06
C LYS A 121 -2.09 -25.12 16.63
N ASN A 122 -2.45 -26.40 16.69
CA ASN A 122 -3.83 -26.90 16.58
C ASN A 122 -4.64 -26.54 17.82
#